data_AF-A0A8T4A357-F1
#
_entry.id   AF-A0A8T4A357-F1
#
_cell.length_a   1.000
_cell.length_b   1.000
_cell.length_c   1.000
_cell.angle_alpha   90.00
_cell.angle_beta   90.00
_cell.angle_gamma   90.00
#
_symmetry.space_group_name_H-M   'P 1'
#
loop_
_entity.id
_entity.type
_entity.pdbx_description
1 polymer ?
#
loop_
_entity_poly.entity_id
_entity_poly.type
_entity_poly.pdbx_seq_one_letter_code
_entity_poly.pdbx_strand_id
1 'polypeptide(L)'
;MELNAMKKAQVFTTDFVISIILFLFLVAIIFLMWNNTSNQINTAEARKDIQNSAQHISDSLLKSRGSPDNWNNLLDISSITSIGLANEMHALNLSKVRRFREISLMDWTTTKSGYYRISDLFGITGKYDWNLTVTNLNGEMITVGVVRPPIAYYADGEYELLVQLNNKGLNWSFYCDSLPAGTFDTDIAPVVDNNVDDLFKKLVIDAINRRYSTIIIEKNALDCGGGLSEACDNLTQLVNNGTLLIVVDSKNMGKQLLCNPAVFNMSCEKTGNSATSFPVVAEDELLNATVGESLSKAASSQWVVYQDPTKGDNPLHIIVECNDADCTSTPYKKGAMAYWDYGKGRIYWIWEVHDVTLDGRSFNENLYVGGDLLGMGEPLPAGFE
;
A
#
# COMPACT_ATOMS: atom_id res chain seq x y z
N MET A 1 27.29 -59.01 55.33
CA MET A 1 28.05 -57.75 55.41
C MET A 1 27.66 -56.94 54.18
N GLU A 2 26.48 -56.32 54.21
CA GLU A 2 25.92 -55.62 53.04
C GLU A 2 26.23 -54.13 53.12
N LEU A 3 26.95 -53.64 52.11
CA LEU A 3 27.27 -52.24 51.90
C LEU A 3 25.99 -51.46 51.57
N ASN A 4 25.34 -50.88 52.58
CA ASN A 4 24.37 -49.80 52.40
C ASN A 4 25.09 -48.45 52.35
N ALA A 5 25.79 -48.19 51.25
CA ALA A 5 26.47 -46.93 51.02
C ALA A 5 26.22 -46.44 49.59
N MET A 6 25.01 -45.96 49.28
CA MET A 6 24.72 -45.17 48.05
C MET A 6 23.31 -44.56 48.10
N LYS A 7 23.08 -43.53 48.94
CA LYS A 7 21.88 -42.66 48.86
C LYS A 7 22.13 -41.16 49.06
N LYS A 8 23.34 -40.74 49.43
CA LYS A 8 23.65 -39.33 49.72
C LYS A 8 24.10 -38.49 48.52
N ALA A 9 24.37 -39.11 47.37
CA ALA A 9 24.80 -38.40 46.15
C ALA A 9 23.63 -37.79 45.34
N GLN A 10 22.38 -38.24 45.58
CA GLN A 10 21.24 -37.94 44.70
C GLN A 10 20.62 -36.54 44.96
N VAL A 11 20.75 -36.00 46.17
CA VAL A 11 20.24 -34.64 46.49
C VAL A 11 21.07 -33.57 45.78
N PHE A 12 22.38 -33.79 45.63
CA PHE A 12 23.28 -32.84 44.98
C PHE A 12 23.03 -32.71 43.47
N THR A 13 22.69 -33.82 42.80
CA THR A 13 22.42 -33.81 41.35
C THR A 13 21.15 -33.04 40.99
N THR A 14 20.11 -33.11 41.81
CA THR A 14 18.84 -32.41 41.53
C THR A 14 19.01 -30.90 41.66
N ASP A 15 19.71 -30.44 42.69
CA ASP A 15 19.99 -29.00 42.90
C ASP A 15 20.85 -28.41 41.76
N PHE A 16 21.84 -29.17 41.31
CA PHE A 16 22.66 -28.79 40.16
C PHE A 16 21.85 -28.69 38.86
N VAL A 17 20.96 -29.65 38.58
CA VAL A 17 20.10 -29.63 37.39
C VAL A 17 19.13 -28.44 37.42
N ILE A 18 18.50 -28.15 38.56
CA ILE A 18 17.61 -27.00 38.71
C ILE A 18 18.37 -25.70 38.48
N SER A 19 19.58 -25.58 39.03
CA SER A 19 20.44 -24.41 38.83
C SER A 19 20.81 -24.20 37.36
N ILE A 20 21.11 -25.28 36.63
CA ILE A 20 21.37 -25.21 35.18
C ILE A 20 20.13 -24.73 34.42
N ILE A 21 18.94 -25.26 34.74
CA ILE A 21 17.69 -24.86 34.06
C ILE A 21 17.43 -23.37 34.28
N LEU A 22 17.54 -22.89 35.53
CA LEU A 22 17.38 -21.47 35.85
C LEU A 22 18.42 -20.60 35.14
N PHE A 23 19.68 -21.04 35.08
CA PHE A 23 20.73 -20.35 34.36
C PHE A 23 20.42 -20.25 32.86
N LEU A 24 20.05 -21.36 32.22
CA LEU A 24 19.70 -21.37 30.79
C LEU A 24 18.46 -20.51 30.51
N PHE A 25 17.47 -20.52 31.41
CA PHE A 25 16.29 -19.67 31.30
C PHE A 25 16.65 -18.18 31.35
N LEU A 26 17.50 -17.77 32.30
CA LEU A 26 17.99 -16.39 32.39
C LEU A 26 18.79 -15.97 31.15
N VAL A 27 19.65 -16.87 30.66
CA VAL A 27 20.42 -16.65 29.42
C VAL A 27 19.48 -16.46 28.23
N ALA A 28 18.44 -17.28 28.10
CA ALA A 28 17.45 -17.14 27.03
C ALA A 28 16.74 -15.76 27.08
N ILE A 29 16.35 -15.30 28.27
CA ILE A 29 15.75 -13.95 28.44
C ILE A 29 16.73 -12.87 28.00
N ILE A 30 18.00 -12.96 28.41
CA ILE A 30 19.03 -11.98 28.03
C ILE A 30 19.20 -11.94 26.51
N PHE A 31 19.21 -13.09 25.82
CA PHE A 31 19.30 -13.14 24.36
C PHE A 31 18.10 -12.49 23.67
N LEU A 32 16.87 -12.74 24.17
CA LEU A 32 15.67 -12.09 23.64
C LEU A 32 15.72 -10.57 23.83
N MET A 33 16.13 -10.12 25.02
CA MET A 33 16.29 -8.69 25.31
C MET A 33 17.38 -8.05 24.43
N TRP A 34 18.49 -8.74 24.23
CA TRP A 34 19.59 -8.27 23.38
C TRP A 34 19.16 -8.10 21.93
N ASN A 35 18.43 -9.07 21.37
CA ASN A 35 17.93 -8.99 19.99
C ASN A 35 16.96 -7.82 19.82
N ASN A 36 16.04 -7.63 20.77
CA ASN A 36 15.11 -6.49 20.73
C ASN A 36 15.87 -5.15 20.85
N THR A 37 16.82 -5.05 21.78
CA THR A 37 17.63 -3.84 21.97
C THR A 37 18.48 -3.53 20.73
N SER A 38 19.10 -4.54 20.13
CA SER A 38 19.87 -4.40 18.89
C SER A 38 19.00 -3.90 17.73
N ASN A 39 17.80 -4.46 17.56
CA ASN A 39 16.85 -3.99 16.55
C ASN A 39 16.41 -2.53 16.80
N GLN A 40 16.18 -2.15 18.06
CA GLN A 40 15.86 -0.76 18.42
C GLN A 40 17.02 0.19 18.12
N ILE A 41 18.26 -0.22 18.41
CA ILE A 41 19.45 0.58 18.09
C ILE A 41 19.58 0.76 16.58
N ASN A 42 19.48 -0.32 15.80
CA ASN A 42 19.61 -0.26 14.33
C ASN A 42 18.52 0.63 13.70
N THR A 43 17.28 0.55 14.18
CA THR A 43 16.19 1.41 13.70
C THR A 43 16.36 2.87 14.10
N ALA A 44 16.89 3.14 15.30
CA ALA A 44 17.21 4.49 15.75
C ALA A 44 18.36 5.11 14.93
N GLU A 45 19.41 4.32 14.64
CA GLU A 45 20.52 4.74 13.78
C GLU A 45 20.05 5.04 12.35
N ALA A 46 19.24 4.16 11.75
CA ALA A 46 18.66 4.37 10.43
C ALA A 46 17.82 5.66 10.36
N ARG A 47 16.98 5.92 11.36
CA ARG A 47 16.19 7.17 11.44
C ARG A 47 17.08 8.41 11.55
N LYS A 48 18.15 8.34 12.35
CA LYS A 48 19.11 9.44 12.49
C LYS A 48 19.82 9.73 11.17
N ASP A 49 20.20 8.70 10.42
CA ASP A 49 20.85 8.87 9.12
C ASP A 49 19.90 9.49 8.07
N ILE A 50 18.63 9.07 8.06
CA ILE A 50 17.57 9.69 7.24
C ILE A 50 17.43 11.17 7.58
N GLN A 51 17.33 11.51 8.86
CA GLN A 51 17.18 12.90 9.31
C GLN A 51 18.38 13.78 8.89
N ASN A 52 19.59 13.27 9.08
CA ASN A 52 20.81 13.98 8.68
C ASN A 52 20.87 14.20 7.16
N SER A 53 20.52 13.16 6.39
CA SER A 53 20.47 13.22 4.92
C SER A 53 19.42 14.23 4.45
N ALA A 54 18.21 14.19 4.99
CA ALA A 54 17.13 15.12 4.66
C ALA A 54 17.51 16.57 4.98
N GLN A 55 18.15 16.82 6.12
CA GLN A 55 18.64 18.15 6.49
C GLN A 55 19.74 18.63 5.54
N HIS A 56 20.71 17.78 5.22
CA HIS A 56 21.80 18.13 4.30
C HIS A 56 21.28 18.43 2.89
N ILE A 57 20.36 17.61 2.38
CA ILE A 57 19.71 17.81 1.08
C ILE A 57 18.92 19.12 1.09
N SER A 58 18.11 19.36 2.11
CA SER A 58 17.34 20.60 2.25
C SER A 58 18.24 21.83 2.26
N ASP A 59 19.35 21.77 3.01
CA ASP A 59 20.35 22.83 3.04
C ASP A 59 21.00 23.04 1.67
N SER A 60 21.37 21.97 0.96
CA SER A 60 21.91 22.07 -0.39
C SER A 60 20.91 22.73 -1.34
N LEU A 61 19.64 22.33 -1.29
CA LEU A 61 18.60 22.88 -2.14
C LEU A 61 18.32 24.36 -1.86
N LEU A 62 18.35 24.77 -0.60
CA LEU A 62 18.05 26.14 -0.16
C LEU A 62 19.23 27.11 -0.24
N LYS A 63 20.46 26.61 -0.09
CA LYS A 63 21.67 27.47 -0.01
C LYS A 63 22.48 27.48 -1.29
N SER A 64 22.41 26.42 -2.10
CA SER A 64 23.19 26.30 -3.34
C SER A 64 22.42 26.77 -4.57
N ARG A 65 23.16 27.29 -5.55
CA ARG A 65 22.67 27.49 -6.93
C ARG A 65 22.64 26.18 -7.73
N GLY A 66 23.29 25.13 -7.22
CA GLY A 66 23.63 23.95 -8.01
C GLY A 66 24.82 24.21 -8.93
N SER A 67 25.27 23.17 -9.60
CA SER A 67 26.40 23.25 -10.53
C SER A 67 26.12 22.43 -11.79
N PRO A 68 26.20 23.05 -12.98
CA PRO A 68 26.50 24.47 -13.18
C PRO A 68 25.35 25.39 -12.71
N ASP A 69 25.62 26.68 -12.51
CA ASP A 69 24.64 27.66 -11.97
C ASP A 69 23.30 27.70 -12.72
N ASN A 70 23.35 27.40 -14.03
CA ASN A 70 22.22 27.38 -14.97
C ASN A 70 21.77 25.96 -15.34
N TRP A 71 22.01 24.96 -14.47
CA TRP A 71 21.64 23.56 -14.71
C TRP A 71 20.18 23.38 -15.15
N ASN A 72 19.29 24.28 -14.74
CA ASN A 72 17.88 24.23 -15.09
C ASN A 72 17.58 24.50 -16.57
N ASN A 73 18.54 25.03 -17.33
CA ASN A 73 18.42 25.26 -18.76
C ASN A 73 19.08 24.16 -19.60
N LEU A 74 19.70 23.17 -18.96
CA LEU A 74 20.41 22.11 -19.66
C LEU A 74 19.44 21.03 -20.13
N LEU A 75 19.61 20.63 -21.38
CA LEU A 75 18.89 19.49 -21.96
C LEU A 75 19.45 18.16 -21.43
N ASP A 76 20.78 18.10 -21.24
CA ASP A 76 21.47 16.90 -20.74
C ASP A 76 21.68 16.97 -19.22
N ILE A 77 20.92 16.16 -18.48
CA ILE A 77 20.99 16.04 -17.02
C ILE A 77 22.30 15.41 -16.51
N SER A 78 23.06 14.73 -17.38
CA SER A 78 24.33 14.08 -16.99
C SER A 78 25.41 15.10 -16.64
N SER A 79 25.32 16.30 -17.21
CA SER A 79 26.22 17.43 -16.94
C SER A 79 25.98 18.12 -15.59
N ILE A 80 24.85 17.84 -14.94
CA ILE A 80 24.53 18.37 -13.62
C ILE A 80 25.37 17.62 -12.58
N THR A 81 26.14 18.36 -11.79
CA THR A 81 27.01 17.82 -10.73
C THR A 81 26.46 18.06 -9.33
N SER A 82 25.64 19.09 -9.15
CA SER A 82 24.87 19.30 -7.93
C SER A 82 23.58 20.06 -8.24
N ILE A 83 22.53 19.79 -7.47
CA ILE A 83 21.25 20.48 -7.59
C ILE A 83 21.11 21.46 -6.44
N GLY A 84 20.73 22.69 -6.80
CA GLY A 84 20.33 23.73 -5.87
C GLY A 84 19.15 24.48 -6.48
N LEU A 85 18.14 24.78 -5.66
CA LEU A 85 16.91 25.44 -6.11
C LEU A 85 16.99 26.95 -5.95
N ALA A 86 17.99 27.44 -5.23
CA ALA A 86 18.18 28.84 -4.94
C ALA A 86 18.86 29.60 -6.10
N ASN A 87 18.52 30.87 -6.26
CA ASN A 87 19.37 31.84 -6.97
C ASN A 87 20.36 32.50 -6.02
N GLU A 88 19.92 32.74 -4.79
CA GLU A 88 20.72 33.25 -3.69
C GLU A 88 20.35 32.45 -2.45
N MET A 89 21.18 32.54 -1.41
CA MET A 89 20.94 31.80 -0.18
C MET A 89 19.52 32.07 0.34
N HIS A 90 18.72 31.02 0.50
CA HIS A 90 17.32 31.07 0.93
C HIS A 90 16.33 31.76 -0.03
N ALA A 91 16.73 32.09 -1.26
CA ALA A 91 15.87 32.66 -2.29
C ALA A 91 15.65 31.66 -3.42
N LEU A 92 14.53 30.93 -3.36
CA LEU A 92 14.16 29.92 -4.36
C LEU A 92 13.93 30.54 -5.74
N ASN A 93 14.45 29.87 -6.78
CA ASN A 93 14.17 30.18 -8.17
C ASN A 93 13.08 29.24 -8.70
N LEU A 94 11.93 29.82 -9.07
CA LEU A 94 10.78 29.05 -9.57
C LEU A 94 11.10 28.23 -10.83
N SER A 95 11.94 28.73 -11.74
CA SER A 95 12.36 27.97 -12.93
C SER A 95 13.19 26.73 -12.58
N LYS A 96 14.02 26.81 -11.53
CA LYS A 96 14.77 25.66 -11.01
C LYS A 96 13.85 24.65 -10.33
N VAL A 97 12.90 25.14 -9.53
CA VAL A 97 11.88 24.29 -8.89
C VAL A 97 11.06 23.52 -9.95
N ARG A 98 10.59 24.20 -11.00
CA ARG A 98 9.87 23.56 -12.12
C ARG A 98 10.74 22.55 -12.85
N ARG A 99 11.98 22.91 -13.20
CA ARG A 99 12.89 21.99 -13.89
C ARG A 99 13.25 20.78 -13.03
N PHE A 100 13.43 20.96 -11.73
CA PHE A 100 13.67 19.88 -10.78
C PHE A 100 12.52 18.86 -10.82
N ARG A 101 11.28 19.35 -10.77
CA ARG A 101 10.07 18.53 -10.95
C ARG A 101 10.07 17.81 -12.30
N GLU A 102 10.33 18.51 -13.39
CA GLU A 102 10.39 17.89 -14.73
C GLU A 102 11.42 16.76 -14.79
N ILE A 103 12.66 16.99 -14.36
CA ILE A 103 13.72 15.98 -14.35
C ILE A 103 13.28 14.79 -13.50
N SER A 104 12.68 15.02 -12.34
CA SER A 104 12.24 13.92 -11.49
C SER A 104 11.20 13.00 -12.12
N LEU A 105 10.35 13.57 -12.99
CA LEU A 105 9.29 12.88 -13.70
C LEU A 105 9.77 12.27 -15.04
N MET A 106 11.01 12.54 -15.47
CA MET A 106 11.56 11.97 -16.70
C MET A 106 11.76 10.46 -16.53
N ASP A 107 10.91 9.70 -17.21
CA ASP A 107 11.05 8.26 -17.39
C ASP A 107 12.13 7.99 -18.45
N TRP A 108 13.36 7.83 -18.00
CA TRP A 108 14.44 7.35 -18.85
C TRP A 108 14.44 5.83 -18.79
N THR A 109 14.08 5.21 -19.91
CA THR A 109 13.94 3.78 -20.06
C THR A 109 15.08 3.00 -19.38
N THR A 110 14.65 2.22 -18.38
CA THR A 110 15.28 1.06 -17.75
C THR A 110 16.58 1.17 -16.93
N THR A 111 17.31 2.29 -16.87
CA THR A 111 18.45 2.41 -15.89
C THR A 111 18.83 3.80 -15.41
N LYS A 112 18.20 4.88 -15.91
CA LYS A 112 18.61 6.27 -15.60
C LYS A 112 17.44 7.23 -15.37
N SER A 113 16.31 6.77 -14.80
CA SER A 113 15.19 7.67 -14.51
C SER A 113 15.68 8.90 -13.76
N GLY A 114 15.16 10.09 -14.06
CA GLY A 114 15.66 11.32 -13.46
C GLY A 114 15.56 11.32 -11.93
N TYR A 115 14.60 10.58 -11.37
CA TYR A 115 14.57 10.22 -9.95
C TYR A 115 15.90 9.65 -9.43
N TYR A 116 16.42 8.57 -10.04
CA TYR A 116 17.68 7.96 -9.63
C TYR A 116 18.86 8.90 -9.83
N ARG A 117 18.85 9.71 -10.89
CA ARG A 117 19.91 10.71 -11.09
C ARG A 117 19.90 11.74 -9.97
N ILE A 118 18.74 12.23 -9.55
CA ILE A 118 18.65 13.16 -8.44
C ILE A 118 19.04 12.48 -7.12
N SER A 119 18.58 11.24 -6.87
CA SER A 119 19.02 10.46 -5.71
C SER A 119 20.53 10.26 -5.66
N ASP A 120 21.17 10.10 -6.83
CA ASP A 120 22.62 9.93 -6.98
C ASP A 120 23.34 11.24 -6.66
N LEU A 121 22.82 12.37 -7.17
CA LEU A 121 23.31 13.71 -6.84
C LEU A 121 23.16 14.05 -5.35
N PHE A 122 22.20 13.45 -4.66
CA PHE A 122 22.03 13.57 -3.21
C PHE A 122 22.81 12.51 -2.41
N GLY A 123 23.40 11.50 -3.06
CA GLY A 123 24.12 10.41 -2.40
C GLY A 123 23.23 9.42 -1.64
N ILE A 124 21.93 9.36 -1.96
CA ILE A 124 20.93 8.50 -1.31
C ILE A 124 20.41 7.36 -2.20
N THR A 125 20.96 7.19 -3.41
CA THR A 125 20.57 6.12 -4.33
C THR A 125 20.61 4.74 -3.67
N GLY A 126 19.49 4.03 -3.72
CA GLY A 126 19.35 2.68 -3.18
C GLY A 126 19.32 2.62 -1.64
N LYS A 127 19.37 3.76 -0.95
CA LYS A 127 19.27 3.84 0.52
C LYS A 127 17.88 4.29 0.96
N TYR A 128 17.41 5.40 0.40
CA TYR A 128 16.19 6.07 0.82
C TYR A 128 15.37 6.53 -0.37
N ASP A 129 14.06 6.53 -0.17
CA ASP A 129 13.14 7.30 -0.99
C ASP A 129 13.03 8.73 -0.47
N TRP A 130 12.67 9.66 -1.35
CA TRP A 130 12.61 11.07 -1.01
C TRP A 130 11.45 11.77 -1.69
N ASN A 131 10.96 12.83 -1.03
CA ASN A 131 9.92 13.73 -1.50
C ASN A 131 10.38 15.17 -1.22
N LEU A 132 10.07 16.09 -2.13
CA LEU A 132 10.22 17.52 -1.92
C LEU A 132 8.84 18.20 -2.03
N THR A 133 8.47 18.88 -0.95
CA THR A 133 7.32 19.79 -0.90
C THR A 133 7.81 21.21 -0.77
N VAL A 134 7.32 22.12 -1.62
CA VAL A 134 7.61 23.55 -1.56
C VAL A 134 6.29 24.30 -1.36
N THR A 135 6.17 24.97 -0.23
CA THR A 135 5.03 25.84 0.10
C THR A 135 5.44 27.31 0.04
N ASN A 136 4.49 28.18 -0.27
CA ASN A 136 4.66 29.61 -0.11
C ASN A 136 4.48 30.02 1.37
N LEU A 137 4.68 31.31 1.65
CA LEU A 137 4.53 31.84 3.02
C LEU A 137 3.10 31.77 3.56
N ASN A 138 2.10 31.62 2.68
CA ASN A 138 0.69 31.45 3.04
C ASN A 138 0.33 29.98 3.33
N GLY A 139 1.30 29.06 3.18
CA GLY A 139 1.07 27.62 3.32
C GLY A 139 0.51 26.95 2.07
N GLU A 140 0.26 27.69 0.98
CA GLU A 140 -0.19 27.11 -0.28
C GLU A 140 0.99 26.36 -0.93
N MET A 141 0.72 25.16 -1.43
CA MET A 141 1.73 24.35 -2.11
C MET A 141 2.04 24.98 -3.49
N ILE A 142 3.30 25.38 -3.71
CA ILE A 142 3.80 25.90 -5.01
C ILE A 142 4.18 24.73 -5.91
N THR A 143 4.82 23.72 -5.33
CA THR A 143 5.06 22.44 -5.99
C THR A 143 5.04 21.34 -4.96
N VAL A 144 4.34 20.27 -5.32
CA VAL A 144 4.54 18.93 -4.78
C VAL A 144 5.16 18.10 -5.91
N GLY A 145 5.90 17.05 -5.60
CA GLY A 145 6.12 16.03 -6.61
C GLY A 145 7.49 16.05 -7.29
N VAL A 146 8.57 15.95 -6.51
CA VAL A 146 9.45 14.80 -6.82
C VAL A 146 8.95 13.60 -6.04
N VAL A 147 7.78 13.17 -6.44
CA VAL A 147 7.09 12.03 -5.90
C VAL A 147 6.85 11.20 -7.13
N ARG A 148 7.43 10.00 -7.20
CA ARG A 148 6.73 8.94 -7.92
C ARG A 148 5.41 8.84 -7.19
N PRO A 149 4.25 9.24 -7.76
CA PRO A 149 2.99 9.08 -7.05
C PRO A 149 2.96 7.63 -6.56
N PRO A 150 2.99 7.33 -5.25
CA PRO A 150 3.05 5.94 -4.78
C PRO A 150 1.85 5.14 -5.27
N ILE A 151 0.78 5.85 -5.63
CA ILE A 151 -0.52 5.31 -5.92
C ILE A 151 -0.84 5.58 -7.40
N ALA A 152 -1.25 4.54 -8.11
CA ALA A 152 -2.06 4.71 -9.30
C ALA A 152 -3.50 4.39 -8.98
N TYR A 153 -4.40 5.26 -9.40
CA TYR A 153 -5.83 5.10 -9.25
C TYR A 153 -6.45 4.99 -10.64
N TYR A 154 -7.06 3.85 -10.91
CA TYR A 154 -7.75 3.57 -12.14
C TYR A 154 -9.25 3.44 -11.85
N ALA A 155 -10.05 4.22 -12.57
CA ALA A 155 -11.49 4.27 -12.42
C ALA A 155 -12.20 4.22 -13.77
N ASP A 156 -13.36 3.57 -13.82
CA ASP A 156 -14.24 3.49 -14.99
C ASP A 156 -15.69 3.72 -14.55
N GLY A 157 -16.13 4.97 -14.64
CA GLY A 157 -17.49 5.41 -14.31
C GLY A 157 -17.77 5.76 -12.85
N GLU A 158 -17.24 5.02 -11.87
CA GLU A 158 -17.41 5.27 -10.43
C GLU A 158 -16.11 5.80 -9.80
N TYR A 159 -16.25 6.71 -8.84
CA TYR A 159 -15.12 7.49 -8.29
C TYR A 159 -15.20 7.62 -6.75
N GLU A 160 -15.63 6.56 -6.06
CA GLU A 160 -15.88 6.54 -4.62
C GLU A 160 -14.61 6.86 -3.82
N LEU A 161 -13.47 6.24 -4.17
CA LEU A 161 -12.20 6.54 -3.50
C LEU A 161 -11.57 7.85 -3.96
N LEU A 162 -11.96 8.40 -5.10
CA LEU A 162 -11.37 9.62 -5.66
C LEU A 162 -11.48 10.80 -4.71
N VAL A 163 -12.68 11.04 -4.16
CA VAL A 163 -12.95 12.15 -3.23
C VAL A 163 -12.06 12.03 -1.99
N GLN A 164 -11.84 10.80 -1.54
CA GLN A 164 -11.04 10.52 -0.35
C GLN A 164 -9.55 10.72 -0.61
N LEU A 165 -9.05 10.29 -1.78
CA LEU A 165 -7.66 10.51 -2.20
C LEU A 165 -7.33 12.01 -2.33
N ASN A 166 -8.26 12.80 -2.89
CA ASN A 166 -8.11 14.26 -3.02
C ASN A 166 -7.96 14.96 -1.66
N ASN A 167 -8.81 14.62 -0.69
CA ASN A 167 -8.82 15.27 0.62
C ASN A 167 -7.59 14.99 1.48
N LYS A 168 -6.74 14.03 1.10
CA LYS A 168 -5.56 13.62 1.87
C LYS A 168 -4.25 14.28 1.42
N GLY A 169 -4.28 15.07 0.34
CA GLY A 169 -3.05 15.63 -0.25
C GLY A 169 -2.06 14.54 -0.69
N LEU A 170 -2.55 13.32 -0.94
CA LEU A 170 -1.73 12.24 -1.48
C LEU A 170 -1.40 12.53 -2.93
N ASN A 171 -0.18 12.17 -3.35
CA ASN A 171 0.17 12.21 -4.76
C ASN A 171 -0.19 10.88 -5.41
N TRP A 172 -1.00 10.93 -6.45
CA TRP A 172 -1.43 9.74 -7.15
C TRP A 172 -1.61 10.05 -8.64
N SER A 173 -1.45 9.04 -9.50
CA SER A 173 -1.74 9.17 -10.93
C SER A 173 -3.15 8.69 -11.20
N PHE A 174 -3.96 9.52 -11.87
CA PHE A 174 -5.31 9.13 -12.26
C PHE A 174 -5.35 8.52 -13.66
N TYR A 175 -6.06 7.42 -13.82
CA TYR A 175 -6.38 6.78 -15.09
C TYR A 175 -7.90 6.65 -15.17
N CYS A 176 -8.54 7.36 -16.11
CA CYS A 176 -10.00 7.30 -16.26
C CYS A 176 -10.43 7.26 -17.73
N ASP A 177 -11.58 6.64 -17.98
CA ASP A 177 -12.22 6.58 -19.30
C ASP A 177 -12.77 7.94 -19.72
N SER A 178 -13.27 8.69 -18.74
CA SER A 178 -13.86 10.01 -18.88
C SER A 178 -13.53 10.87 -17.66
N LEU A 179 -13.50 12.20 -17.83
CA LEU A 179 -13.33 13.11 -16.70
C LEU A 179 -14.68 13.21 -15.96
N PRO A 180 -14.78 12.87 -14.67
CA PRO A 180 -15.98 13.16 -13.91
C PRO A 180 -16.27 14.65 -13.88
N ALA A 181 -17.56 14.99 -13.82
CA ALA A 181 -18.00 16.36 -13.71
C ALA A 181 -17.58 16.95 -12.35
N GLY A 182 -16.57 17.81 -12.35
CA GLY A 182 -16.04 18.47 -11.16
C GLY A 182 -14.63 19.01 -11.37
N THR A 183 -14.19 19.94 -10.52
CA THR A 183 -12.81 20.44 -10.54
C THR A 183 -11.88 19.41 -9.89
N PHE A 184 -11.05 18.78 -10.71
CA PHE A 184 -9.88 18.04 -10.24
C PHE A 184 -8.84 19.03 -9.72
N ASP A 185 -8.63 19.02 -8.41
CA ASP A 185 -7.48 19.71 -7.80
C ASP A 185 -6.30 18.74 -7.70
N THR A 186 -6.00 18.08 -8.83
CA THR A 186 -4.80 17.25 -8.93
C THR A 186 -3.76 18.03 -9.71
N ASP A 187 -2.63 18.32 -9.08
CA ASP A 187 -1.43 18.89 -9.72
C ASP A 187 -0.89 18.03 -10.89
N ILE A 188 -1.44 16.82 -11.07
CA ILE A 188 -1.14 15.86 -12.11
C ILE A 188 -2.35 15.74 -13.03
N ALA A 189 -2.14 16.02 -14.32
CA ALA A 189 -3.16 15.84 -15.34
C ALA A 189 -3.54 14.35 -15.44
N PRO A 190 -4.84 14.02 -15.42
CA PRO A 190 -5.30 12.63 -15.54
C PRO A 190 -4.92 12.04 -16.89
N VAL A 191 -4.64 10.73 -16.89
CA VAL A 191 -4.45 9.95 -18.10
C VAL A 191 -5.83 9.50 -18.57
N VAL A 192 -6.32 10.10 -19.66
CA VAL A 192 -7.64 9.80 -20.22
C VAL A 192 -7.49 9.00 -21.51
N ASP A 193 -8.23 7.91 -21.64
CA ASP A 193 -8.36 7.13 -22.87
C ASP A 193 -9.76 6.52 -22.96
N ASN A 194 -10.43 6.72 -24.10
CA ASN A 194 -11.79 6.22 -24.33
C ASN A 194 -11.83 4.68 -24.48
N ASN A 195 -10.68 4.05 -24.75
CA ASN A 195 -10.57 2.59 -24.73
C ASN A 195 -10.08 2.12 -23.36
N VAL A 196 -11.03 1.64 -22.57
CA VAL A 196 -10.84 1.16 -21.20
C VAL A 196 -9.75 0.06 -21.08
N ASP A 197 -9.62 -0.81 -22.09
CA ASP A 197 -8.61 -1.86 -22.11
C ASP A 197 -7.20 -1.29 -22.35
N ASP A 198 -7.09 -0.34 -23.28
CA ASP A 198 -5.80 0.31 -23.56
C ASP A 198 -5.37 1.22 -22.41
N LEU A 199 -6.34 1.86 -21.74
CA LEU A 199 -6.11 2.60 -20.50
C LEU A 199 -5.54 1.70 -19.39
N PHE A 200 -6.11 0.51 -19.21
CA PHE A 200 -5.63 -0.46 -18.22
C PHE A 200 -4.23 -0.99 -18.57
N LYS A 201 -3.95 -1.30 -19.83
CA LYS A 201 -2.58 -1.65 -20.27
C LYS A 201 -1.59 -0.53 -19.95
N LYS A 202 -1.99 0.72 -20.21
CA LYS A 202 -1.17 1.90 -19.93
C LYS A 202 -0.91 2.08 -18.44
N LEU A 203 -1.92 1.91 -17.58
CA LEU A 203 -1.78 1.86 -16.12
C LEU A 203 -0.71 0.85 -15.72
N VAL A 204 -0.79 -0.39 -16.20
CA VAL A 204 0.14 -1.46 -15.82
C VAL A 204 1.57 -1.18 -16.31
N ILE A 205 1.72 -0.69 -17.55
CA ILE A 205 3.03 -0.28 -18.09
C ILE A 205 3.63 0.85 -17.24
N ASP A 206 2.83 1.87 -16.92
CA ASP A 206 3.27 2.96 -16.05
C ASP A 206 3.59 2.46 -14.63
N ALA A 207 2.85 1.47 -14.12
CA ALA A 207 3.11 0.87 -12.82
C ALA A 207 4.46 0.16 -12.76
N ILE A 208 4.85 -0.54 -13.83
CA ILE A 208 6.18 -1.13 -13.98
C ILE A 208 7.26 -0.05 -14.01
N ASN A 209 7.08 0.97 -14.85
CA ASN A 209 8.11 1.98 -15.08
C ASN A 209 8.29 2.91 -13.87
N ARG A 210 7.17 3.38 -13.32
CA ARG A 210 7.12 4.32 -12.19
C ARG A 210 7.25 3.61 -10.84
N ARG A 211 7.06 2.29 -10.79
CA ARG A 211 7.10 1.46 -9.57
C ARG A 211 6.10 1.93 -8.53
N TYR A 212 4.83 1.93 -8.89
CA TYR A 212 3.76 2.23 -7.94
C TYR A 212 3.80 1.24 -6.77
N SER A 213 3.86 1.77 -5.55
CA SER A 213 3.76 0.97 -4.33
C SER A 213 2.32 0.52 -4.07
N THR A 214 1.34 1.24 -4.63
CA THR A 214 -0.07 0.92 -4.54
C THR A 214 -0.76 1.12 -5.88
N ILE A 215 -1.61 0.17 -6.25
CA ILE A 215 -2.50 0.27 -7.41
C ILE A 215 -3.91 0.11 -6.87
N ILE A 216 -4.75 1.08 -7.14
CA ILE A 216 -6.17 1.08 -6.80
C ILE A 216 -6.94 0.95 -8.11
N ILE A 217 -7.79 -0.06 -8.19
CA ILE A 217 -8.64 -0.36 -9.34
C ILE A 217 -10.08 -0.27 -8.86
N GLU A 218 -10.81 0.71 -9.35
CA GLU A 218 -12.23 0.90 -9.11
C GLU A 218 -12.96 0.76 -10.44
N LYS A 219 -13.26 -0.49 -10.81
CA LYS A 219 -13.78 -0.79 -12.14
C LYS A 219 -14.92 -1.78 -12.10
N ASN A 220 -15.93 -1.50 -12.91
CA ASN A 220 -17.10 -2.33 -13.13
C ASN A 220 -16.84 -3.64 -13.91
N ALA A 221 -15.63 -4.03 -14.30
CA ALA A 221 -15.23 -5.39 -14.74
C ALA A 221 -13.89 -5.37 -15.51
N LEU A 222 -12.87 -6.05 -14.98
CA LEU A 222 -11.65 -6.37 -15.72
C LEU A 222 -11.65 -7.86 -16.07
N ASP A 223 -11.90 -8.17 -17.33
CA ASP A 223 -11.71 -9.52 -17.85
C ASP A 223 -10.25 -9.67 -18.32
N CYS A 224 -9.48 -10.50 -17.62
CA CYS A 224 -8.11 -10.83 -18.01
C CYS A 224 -8.02 -11.80 -19.20
N GLY A 225 -9.13 -12.07 -19.89
CA GLY A 225 -9.15 -12.75 -21.18
C GLY A 225 -8.68 -11.88 -22.35
N GLY A 226 -8.47 -12.53 -23.50
CA GLY A 226 -8.24 -11.85 -24.78
C GLY A 226 -7.01 -10.92 -24.78
N GLY A 227 -7.22 -9.66 -25.16
CA GLY A 227 -6.15 -8.67 -25.34
C GLY A 227 -5.55 -8.10 -24.05
N LEU A 228 -6.05 -8.49 -22.88
CA LEU A 228 -5.58 -8.01 -21.57
C LEU A 228 -4.68 -9.01 -20.81
N SER A 229 -4.48 -10.21 -21.34
CA SER A 229 -3.72 -11.27 -20.64
C SER A 229 -2.32 -10.81 -20.19
N GLU A 230 -1.56 -10.18 -21.09
CA GLU A 230 -0.22 -9.65 -20.78
C GLU A 230 -0.25 -8.56 -19.68
N ALA A 231 -1.25 -7.68 -19.70
CA ALA A 231 -1.40 -6.66 -18.66
C ALA A 231 -1.74 -7.27 -17.31
N CYS A 232 -2.58 -8.31 -17.28
CA CYS A 232 -2.88 -9.01 -16.04
C CYS A 232 -1.68 -9.81 -15.51
N ASP A 233 -0.91 -10.49 -16.37
CA ASP A 233 0.33 -11.17 -15.96
C ASP A 233 1.33 -10.18 -15.36
N ASN A 234 1.46 -9.00 -15.96
CA ASN A 234 2.31 -7.92 -15.46
C ASN A 234 1.81 -7.36 -14.12
N LEU A 235 0.50 -7.17 -13.95
CA LEU A 235 -0.09 -6.77 -12.67
C LEU A 235 0.19 -7.81 -11.58
N THR A 236 0.01 -9.09 -11.89
CA THR A 236 0.32 -10.20 -10.99
C THR A 236 1.80 -10.20 -10.57
N GLN A 237 2.72 -9.94 -11.50
CA GLN A 237 4.15 -9.81 -11.20
C GLN A 237 4.45 -8.60 -10.30
N LEU A 238 3.78 -7.45 -10.51
CA LEU A 238 3.94 -6.28 -9.65
C LEU A 238 3.54 -6.60 -8.20
N VAL A 239 2.36 -7.20 -8.00
CA VAL A 239 1.90 -7.60 -6.67
C VAL A 239 2.84 -8.62 -6.05
N ASN A 240 3.24 -9.66 -6.79
CA ASN A 240 4.20 -10.66 -6.33
C ASN A 240 5.53 -10.03 -5.86
N ASN A 241 5.92 -8.90 -6.46
CA ASN A 241 7.15 -8.16 -6.14
C ASN A 241 6.99 -7.13 -5.01
N GLY A 242 5.82 -7.00 -4.39
CA GLY A 242 5.60 -6.15 -3.22
C GLY A 242 4.60 -5.01 -3.41
N THR A 243 4.00 -4.86 -4.60
CA THR A 243 2.97 -3.83 -4.81
C THR A 243 1.69 -4.19 -4.04
N LEU A 244 1.11 -3.19 -3.39
CA LEU A 244 -0.22 -3.26 -2.78
C LEU A 244 -1.29 -3.09 -3.87
N LEU A 245 -2.18 -4.05 -4.03
CA LEU A 245 -3.32 -3.95 -4.94
C LEU A 245 -4.61 -3.76 -4.14
N ILE A 246 -5.39 -2.74 -4.47
CA ILE A 246 -6.72 -2.51 -3.93
C ILE A 246 -7.70 -2.58 -5.09
N VAL A 247 -8.67 -3.48 -4.99
CA VAL A 247 -9.75 -3.60 -5.95
C VAL A 247 -11.03 -3.22 -5.25
N VAL A 248 -11.64 -2.13 -5.70
CA VAL A 248 -12.97 -1.68 -5.26
C VAL A 248 -14.00 -2.20 -6.26
N ASP A 249 -14.97 -2.95 -5.75
CA ASP A 249 -15.99 -3.62 -6.52
C ASP A 249 -17.33 -2.90 -6.45
N SER A 250 -17.44 -1.77 -7.13
CA SER A 250 -18.75 -1.14 -7.32
C SER A 250 -19.67 -2.09 -8.11
N LYS A 251 -20.73 -2.60 -7.46
CA LYS A 251 -21.85 -3.35 -8.10
C LYS A 251 -21.58 -4.81 -8.51
N ASN A 252 -20.72 -5.56 -7.82
CA ASN A 252 -20.50 -7.02 -7.95
C ASN A 252 -19.73 -7.49 -9.21
N MET A 253 -18.85 -6.68 -9.76
CA MET A 253 -18.15 -6.92 -11.02
C MET A 253 -16.61 -6.94 -10.95
N GLY A 254 -16.00 -6.44 -9.88
CA GLY A 254 -14.57 -6.64 -9.55
C GLY A 254 -14.19 -8.12 -9.40
N LYS A 255 -15.20 -8.97 -9.21
CA LYS A 255 -15.14 -10.43 -9.30
C LYS A 255 -14.31 -10.96 -10.48
N GLN A 256 -14.39 -10.36 -11.67
CA GLN A 256 -13.74 -10.93 -12.86
C GLN A 256 -12.20 -10.89 -12.79
N LEU A 257 -11.63 -9.85 -12.18
CA LEU A 257 -10.17 -9.72 -12.05
C LEU A 257 -9.63 -10.70 -11.01
N LEU A 258 -10.28 -10.72 -9.84
CA LEU A 258 -9.79 -11.48 -8.69
C LEU A 258 -10.14 -12.96 -8.80
N CYS A 259 -11.36 -13.28 -9.22
CA CYS A 259 -11.85 -14.65 -9.30
C CYS A 259 -11.49 -15.35 -10.62
N ASN A 260 -10.63 -14.74 -11.44
CA ASN A 260 -10.00 -15.44 -12.53
C ASN A 260 -8.84 -16.25 -11.95
N PRO A 261 -8.92 -17.59 -11.93
CA PRO A 261 -7.88 -18.43 -11.34
C PRO A 261 -6.53 -18.30 -12.06
N ALA A 262 -6.49 -17.70 -13.26
CA ALA A 262 -5.25 -17.42 -13.98
C ALA A 262 -4.47 -16.21 -13.42
N VAL A 263 -5.11 -15.28 -12.72
CA VAL A 263 -4.48 -13.99 -12.34
C VAL A 263 -3.90 -14.05 -10.93
N PHE A 264 -4.74 -14.37 -9.94
CA PHE A 264 -4.35 -14.42 -8.52
C PHE A 264 -4.59 -15.78 -7.86
N ASN A 265 -4.82 -16.84 -8.65
CA ASN A 265 -5.14 -18.19 -8.16
C ASN A 265 -6.34 -18.26 -7.20
N MET A 266 -7.27 -17.31 -7.27
CA MET A 266 -8.48 -17.36 -6.46
C MET A 266 -9.64 -17.97 -7.24
N SER A 267 -10.45 -18.74 -6.54
CA SER A 267 -11.75 -19.19 -7.02
C SER A 267 -12.84 -18.56 -6.17
N CYS A 268 -13.89 -18.06 -6.83
CA CYS A 268 -15.05 -17.51 -6.15
C CYS A 268 -16.29 -18.30 -6.57
N GLU A 269 -16.87 -19.01 -5.61
CA GLU A 269 -18.03 -19.85 -5.85
C GLU A 269 -19.28 -19.17 -5.31
N LYS A 270 -20.34 -19.18 -6.12
CA LYS A 270 -21.67 -18.72 -5.69
C LYS A 270 -22.38 -19.89 -5.06
N THR A 271 -22.51 -19.90 -3.74
CA THR A 271 -23.29 -20.91 -3.03
C THR A 271 -24.75 -20.45 -2.96
N GLY A 272 -25.65 -21.09 -3.70
CA GLY A 272 -27.10 -20.91 -3.52
C GLY A 272 -27.86 -20.15 -4.62
N ASN A 273 -29.10 -20.60 -4.83
CA ASN A 273 -30.06 -20.01 -5.76
C ASN A 273 -30.99 -19.05 -4.98
N SER A 274 -30.94 -17.75 -5.31
CA SER A 274 -32.06 -16.81 -5.07
C SER A 274 -32.31 -16.25 -3.67
N ALA A 275 -31.27 -15.84 -2.91
CA ALA A 275 -31.47 -14.90 -1.81
C ALA A 275 -31.19 -13.46 -2.28
N THR A 276 -32.04 -12.50 -1.92
CA THR A 276 -31.87 -11.05 -2.19
C THR A 276 -31.09 -10.32 -1.09
N SER A 277 -30.53 -11.07 -0.12
CA SER A 277 -29.79 -10.55 1.02
C SER A 277 -28.61 -11.47 1.37
N PHE A 278 -27.45 -10.88 1.63
CA PHE A 278 -26.22 -11.59 2.00
C PHE A 278 -26.20 -11.90 3.49
N PRO A 279 -25.82 -13.11 3.91
CA PRO A 279 -25.43 -13.32 5.27
C PRO A 279 -23.95 -13.02 5.46
N VAL A 280 -23.69 -12.79 6.72
CA VAL A 280 -22.39 -12.67 7.33
C VAL A 280 -21.98 -14.09 7.71
N VAL A 281 -20.84 -14.57 7.23
CA VAL A 281 -20.18 -15.72 7.88
C VAL A 281 -19.51 -15.14 9.12
N ALA A 282 -19.83 -15.68 10.29
CA ALA A 282 -19.28 -15.18 11.53
C ALA A 282 -17.74 -15.33 11.53
N GLU A 283 -17.04 -14.34 12.10
CA GLU A 283 -15.57 -14.25 12.09
C GLU A 283 -14.90 -15.52 12.67
N ASP A 284 -15.55 -16.16 13.64
CA ASP A 284 -15.12 -17.41 14.27
C ASP A 284 -15.28 -18.66 13.40
N GLU A 285 -16.22 -18.67 12.45
CA GLU A 285 -16.35 -19.76 11.47
C GLU A 285 -15.30 -19.66 10.35
N LEU A 286 -14.91 -18.44 9.98
CA LEU A 286 -13.84 -18.17 9.01
C LEU A 286 -12.46 -18.49 9.56
N LEU A 287 -12.19 -18.13 10.81
CA LEU A 287 -10.92 -18.40 11.50
C LEU A 287 -10.67 -19.90 11.75
N ASN A 288 -11.73 -20.73 11.74
CA ASN A 288 -11.66 -22.17 11.94
C ASN A 288 -11.86 -22.99 10.66
N ALA A 289 -12.08 -22.35 9.51
CA ALA A 289 -12.26 -23.06 8.24
C ALA A 289 -10.90 -23.58 7.75
N THR A 290 -10.83 -24.88 7.46
CA THR A 290 -9.63 -25.47 6.87
C THR A 290 -9.53 -25.05 5.40
N VAL A 291 -8.35 -24.67 4.91
CA VAL A 291 -8.18 -24.26 3.51
C VAL A 291 -8.65 -25.38 2.55
N GLY A 292 -9.61 -25.06 1.68
CA GLY A 292 -10.25 -26.01 0.76
C GLY A 292 -11.49 -26.73 1.31
N GLU A 293 -11.89 -26.46 2.55
CA GLU A 293 -13.13 -26.96 3.12
C GLU A 293 -14.32 -26.11 2.63
N SER A 294 -15.33 -26.76 2.03
CA SER A 294 -16.57 -26.07 1.66
C SER A 294 -17.30 -25.66 2.94
N LEU A 295 -17.55 -24.35 3.14
CA LEU A 295 -18.29 -23.80 4.28
C LEU A 295 -19.76 -24.23 4.24
N SER A 296 -20.01 -25.50 4.54
CA SER A 296 -21.33 -26.14 4.44
C SER A 296 -22.37 -25.61 5.43
N LYS A 297 -21.95 -24.87 6.47
CA LYS A 297 -22.83 -24.19 7.42
C LYS A 297 -23.25 -22.79 7.00
N ALA A 298 -22.62 -22.24 5.97
CA ALA A 298 -23.03 -20.98 5.37
C ALA A 298 -24.22 -21.21 4.42
N ALA A 299 -25.26 -21.92 4.89
CA ALA A 299 -26.47 -22.23 4.12
C ALA A 299 -27.23 -20.98 3.65
N SER A 300 -26.86 -19.82 4.17
CA SER A 300 -27.32 -18.53 3.72
C SER A 300 -26.32 -17.82 2.79
N SER A 301 -25.00 -18.14 2.77
CA SER A 301 -23.98 -17.29 2.14
C SER A 301 -24.10 -17.32 0.64
N GLN A 302 -24.12 -16.15 0.01
CA GLN A 302 -24.21 -16.08 -1.45
C GLN A 302 -22.85 -16.29 -2.12
N TRP A 303 -21.76 -16.06 -1.41
CA TRP A 303 -20.41 -16.11 -1.94
C TRP A 303 -19.44 -16.70 -0.93
N VAL A 304 -18.63 -17.63 -1.41
CA VAL A 304 -17.44 -18.12 -0.71
C VAL A 304 -16.26 -17.84 -1.62
N VAL A 305 -15.28 -17.11 -1.09
CA VAL A 305 -13.98 -16.92 -1.73
C VAL A 305 -13.01 -17.86 -1.04
N TYR A 306 -12.33 -18.69 -1.82
CA TYR A 306 -11.30 -19.57 -1.28
C TYR A 306 -10.12 -19.64 -2.22
N GLN A 307 -8.94 -19.75 -1.61
CA GLN A 307 -7.70 -20.00 -2.32
C GLN A 307 -7.50 -21.51 -2.45
N ASP A 308 -7.02 -21.97 -3.60
CA ASP A 308 -6.73 -23.38 -3.84
C ASP A 308 -5.53 -23.82 -2.97
N PRO A 309 -5.74 -24.69 -1.94
CA PRO A 309 -4.67 -25.11 -1.03
C PRO A 309 -3.55 -25.88 -1.72
N THR A 310 -3.80 -26.46 -2.89
CA THR A 310 -2.78 -27.24 -3.62
C THR A 310 -1.68 -26.37 -4.22
N LYS A 311 -1.88 -25.05 -4.24
CA LYS A 311 -0.98 -24.08 -4.89
C LYS A 311 -0.10 -23.28 -3.93
N GLY A 312 -0.26 -23.44 -2.62
CA GLY A 312 0.60 -22.84 -1.60
C GLY A 312 0.53 -21.31 -1.54
N ASP A 313 -0.18 -20.76 -0.56
CA ASP A 313 0.19 -19.61 0.29
C ASP A 313 -1.03 -19.11 1.09
N ASN A 314 -0.72 -18.43 2.21
CA ASN A 314 -1.48 -17.83 3.34
C ASN A 314 -3.03 -17.82 3.39
N PRO A 315 -3.63 -17.86 4.61
CA PRO A 315 -5.07 -17.81 4.79
C PRO A 315 -5.69 -16.50 4.28
N LEU A 316 -6.83 -16.62 3.59
CA LEU A 316 -7.68 -15.50 3.23
C LEU A 316 -8.29 -14.91 4.51
N HIS A 317 -8.07 -13.62 4.74
CA HIS A 317 -8.69 -12.90 5.84
C HIS A 317 -9.92 -12.17 5.33
N ILE A 318 -11.09 -12.55 5.85
CA ILE A 318 -12.37 -11.91 5.53
C ILE A 318 -12.81 -11.14 6.77
N ILE A 319 -13.03 -9.83 6.60
CA ILE A 319 -13.61 -8.97 7.61
C ILE A 319 -15.00 -8.59 7.11
N VAL A 320 -16.02 -9.02 7.86
CA VAL A 320 -17.42 -8.65 7.62
C VAL A 320 -17.96 -8.07 8.91
N GLU A 321 -18.26 -6.78 8.92
CA GLU A 321 -18.87 -6.15 10.08
C GLU A 321 -20.37 -5.99 9.87
N CYS A 322 -21.17 -6.53 10.80
CA CYS A 322 -22.60 -6.23 10.94
C CYS A 322 -22.80 -5.62 12.32
N ASN A 323 -23.18 -4.35 12.36
CA ASN A 323 -23.29 -3.59 13.60
C ASN A 323 -24.69 -3.70 14.25
N ASP A 324 -25.54 -4.63 13.82
CA ASP A 324 -26.89 -4.79 14.37
C ASP A 324 -27.27 -6.27 14.56
N ALA A 325 -27.99 -6.55 15.65
CA ALA A 325 -28.41 -7.91 16.04
C ALA A 325 -29.37 -8.54 15.02
N ASP A 326 -30.02 -7.70 14.22
CA ASP A 326 -30.83 -8.07 13.07
C ASP A 326 -30.33 -7.31 11.85
N CYS A 327 -29.40 -7.95 11.15
CA CYS A 327 -28.84 -7.64 9.83
C CYS A 327 -29.90 -7.40 8.69
N THR A 328 -31.18 -7.11 9.02
CA THR A 328 -32.37 -7.08 8.17
C THR A 328 -33.11 -5.72 8.11
N SER A 329 -32.84 -4.75 9.00
CA SER A 329 -33.80 -3.64 9.21
C SER A 329 -33.32 -2.19 9.00
N THR A 330 -32.06 -1.92 8.64
CA THR A 330 -31.59 -0.54 8.33
C THR A 330 -30.73 -0.49 7.05
N PRO A 331 -30.68 0.66 6.34
CA PRO A 331 -29.98 0.80 5.07
C PRO A 331 -28.47 1.02 5.22
N TYR A 332 -27.90 0.79 6.40
CA TYR A 332 -26.45 0.79 6.56
C TYR A 332 -25.88 -0.41 5.82
N LYS A 333 -25.31 -0.13 4.66
CA LYS A 333 -24.77 -1.13 3.77
C LYS A 333 -23.49 -1.68 4.39
N LYS A 334 -23.43 -3.01 4.47
CA LYS A 334 -22.34 -3.73 5.09
C LYS A 334 -21.16 -3.74 4.13
N GLY A 335 -20.03 -3.22 4.55
CA GLY A 335 -18.78 -3.40 3.82
C GLY A 335 -18.24 -4.80 4.06
N ALA A 336 -18.07 -5.56 2.98
CA ALA A 336 -17.26 -6.76 3.00
C ALA A 336 -15.88 -6.40 2.46
N MET A 337 -14.85 -6.73 3.24
CA MET A 337 -13.46 -6.58 2.84
C MET A 337 -12.76 -7.92 2.99
N ALA A 338 -12.01 -8.30 1.97
CA ALA A 338 -11.12 -9.45 2.04
C ALA A 338 -9.70 -8.99 1.72
N TYR A 339 -8.72 -9.62 2.36
CA TYR A 339 -7.34 -9.46 1.97
C TYR A 339 -6.57 -10.76 2.09
N TRP A 340 -5.53 -10.87 1.27
CA TRP A 340 -4.61 -11.98 1.31
C TRP A 340 -3.24 -11.50 0.79
N ASP A 341 -2.19 -12.17 1.24
CA ASP A 341 -0.85 -11.93 0.73
C ASP A 341 -0.67 -12.66 -0.61
N TYR A 342 0.07 -12.04 -1.52
CA TYR A 342 0.39 -12.64 -2.81
C TYR A 342 1.87 -12.37 -3.13
N GLY A 343 2.71 -13.39 -2.97
CA GLY A 343 4.17 -13.24 -3.01
C GLY A 343 4.65 -12.31 -1.91
N LYS A 344 5.30 -11.19 -2.29
CA LYS A 344 5.73 -10.13 -1.35
C LYS A 344 4.72 -9.01 -1.17
N GLY A 345 3.66 -8.99 -1.98
CA GLY A 345 2.63 -7.95 -1.94
C GLY A 345 1.39 -8.41 -1.19
N ARG A 346 0.37 -7.57 -1.27
CA ARG A 346 -0.94 -7.81 -0.65
C ARG A 346 -2.04 -7.32 -1.55
N ILE A 347 -3.14 -8.04 -1.57
CA ILE A 347 -4.34 -7.68 -2.31
C ILE A 347 -5.45 -7.42 -1.31
N TYR A 348 -6.15 -6.31 -1.51
CA TYR A 348 -7.38 -5.96 -0.83
C TYR A 348 -8.51 -5.95 -1.85
N TRP A 349 -9.59 -6.63 -1.50
CA TRP A 349 -10.85 -6.57 -2.21
C TRP A 349 -11.87 -5.89 -1.31
N ILE A 350 -12.42 -4.77 -1.80
CA ILE A 350 -13.38 -3.94 -1.08
C ILE A 350 -14.67 -3.99 -1.89
N TRP A 351 -15.73 -4.55 -1.32
CA TRP A 351 -17.00 -4.70 -2.04
C TRP A 351 -17.74 -3.36 -2.14
N GLU A 352 -17.80 -2.58 -1.07
CA GLU A 352 -18.52 -1.32 -1.06
C GLU A 352 -17.78 -0.35 -0.14
N VAL A 353 -17.57 0.89 -0.60
CA VAL A 353 -16.85 1.91 0.18
C VAL A 353 -17.84 2.84 0.90
N HIS A 354 -19.07 2.92 0.41
CA HIS A 354 -20.11 3.79 0.96
C HIS A 354 -20.64 3.29 2.32
N ASP A 355 -20.62 4.17 3.31
CA ASP A 355 -21.26 4.03 4.64
C ASP A 355 -20.80 2.84 5.49
N VAL A 356 -19.65 2.24 5.18
CA VAL A 356 -19.09 1.15 5.97
C VAL A 356 -18.45 1.72 7.23
N THR A 357 -18.76 1.13 8.38
CA THR A 357 -18.05 1.37 9.64
C THR A 357 -17.33 0.10 10.08
N LEU A 358 -16.08 0.25 10.54
CA LEU A 358 -15.28 -0.78 11.19
C LEU A 358 -15.08 -0.41 12.68
N ASP A 359 -15.58 -1.20 13.62
CA ASP A 359 -15.61 -0.96 15.08
C ASP A 359 -16.22 0.41 15.47
N GLY A 360 -17.29 0.80 14.78
CA GLY A 360 -17.95 2.10 15.00
C GLY A 360 -17.15 3.32 14.53
N ARG A 361 -16.02 3.12 13.86
CA ARG A 361 -15.29 4.13 13.09
C ARG A 361 -15.63 3.98 11.62
N SER A 362 -15.51 5.02 10.82
CA SER A 362 -15.70 4.85 9.37
C SER A 362 -14.65 3.85 8.85
N PHE A 363 -15.01 2.89 7.98
CA PHE A 363 -14.12 1.89 7.33
C PHE A 363 -12.81 2.51 6.84
N ASN A 364 -13.07 3.68 6.33
CA ASN A 364 -12.25 4.75 5.90
C ASN A 364 -11.09 5.11 6.87
N GLU A 365 -11.16 4.81 8.16
CA GLU A 365 -10.11 5.05 9.16
C GLU A 365 -9.15 3.88 9.40
N ASN A 366 -9.35 2.72 8.76
CA ASN A 366 -8.63 1.48 9.07
C ASN A 366 -7.84 0.86 7.92
N LEU A 367 -7.94 1.40 6.70
CA LEU A 367 -7.19 0.89 5.54
C LEU A 367 -5.76 1.44 5.58
N TYR A 368 -4.71 0.69 5.20
CA TYR A 368 -3.36 1.24 5.08
C TYR A 368 -2.96 1.28 3.59
N VAL A 369 -2.58 2.46 3.07
CA VAL A 369 -2.10 2.64 1.69
C VAL A 369 -0.77 3.38 1.69
N GLY A 370 0.21 2.82 0.97
CA GLY A 370 1.54 3.43 0.86
C GLY A 370 2.34 3.48 2.19
N GLY A 371 1.96 2.70 3.20
CA GLY A 371 2.60 2.69 4.52
C GLY A 371 1.95 3.62 5.56
N ASP A 372 0.97 4.42 5.15
CA ASP A 372 0.15 5.26 6.02
C ASP A 372 -1.23 4.63 6.23
N LEU A 373 -1.81 4.83 7.41
CA LEU A 373 -3.24 4.61 7.63
C LEU A 373 -3.98 5.58 6.69
N LEU A 374 -4.82 5.10 5.77
CA LEU A 374 -6.04 5.84 5.42
C LEU A 374 -6.80 6.03 6.72
N GLY A 375 -6.50 7.13 7.41
CA GLY A 375 -7.43 7.79 8.30
C GLY A 375 -8.27 8.67 7.41
N MET A 376 -9.48 8.31 7.04
CA MET A 376 -10.41 9.22 6.36
C MET A 376 -11.05 10.17 7.37
N GLY A 377 -11.44 11.35 6.89
CA GLY A 377 -11.72 12.53 7.71
C GLY A 377 -12.76 12.35 8.83
N GLU A 378 -12.49 13.03 9.94
CA GLU A 378 -13.52 13.52 10.88
C GLU A 378 -14.67 14.21 10.15
N PRO A 379 -15.89 14.25 10.73
CA PRO A 379 -17.04 14.90 10.11
C PRO A 379 -16.80 16.40 9.89
N LEU A 380 -17.25 16.90 8.74
CA LEU A 380 -17.32 18.34 8.46
C LEU A 380 -18.12 19.05 9.56
N PRO A 381 -17.69 20.23 10.06
CA PRO A 381 -18.54 21.09 10.86
C PRO A 381 -19.77 21.48 10.04
N ALA A 382 -20.96 21.35 10.63
CA ALA A 382 -22.20 21.80 10.02
C ALA A 382 -22.11 23.30 9.70
N GLY A 383 -22.12 23.67 8.40
CA GLY A 383 -22.16 25.09 8.03
C GLY A 383 -21.74 25.53 6.62
N PHE A 384 -21.84 24.71 5.58
CA PHE A 384 -21.67 25.18 4.20
C PHE A 384 -22.81 24.70 3.29
N GLU A 385 -23.74 25.62 3.02
CA GLU A 385 -24.55 25.69 1.78
C GLU A 385 -23.80 26.51 0.74
#